data_AF-A0A353XZC9-F1
#
_entry.id   AF-A0A353XZC9-F1
#
_cell.length_a   1.000
_cell.length_b   1.000
_cell.length_c   1.000
_cell.angle_alpha   90.00
_cell.angle_beta   90.00
_cell.angle_gamma   90.00
#
_symmetry.space_group_name_H-M   'P 1'
#
loop_
_entity.id
_entity.type
_entity.pdbx_description
1 polymer ?
#
loop_
_entity_poly.entity_id
_entity_poly.type
_entity_poly.pdbx_seq_one_letter_code
_entity_poly.pdbx_strand_id
1 'polypeptide(L)' 'MEVIYGLIPFMIILGLGAVALLFWAARNGQFDDMDGEAHRILMDEDLEPEKKEEPENQSDK' A
#
# COMPACT_ATOMS: atom_id res chain seq x y z
N MET A 1 35.48 -3.93 24.72
CA MET A 1 35.51 -2.66 23.97
C MET A 1 35.66 -2.86 22.46
N GLU A 2 36.23 -3.97 21.98
CA GLU A 2 36.49 -4.20 20.55
C GLU A 2 35.23 -4.27 19.67
N VAL A 3 34.15 -4.85 20.18
CA VAL A 3 32.86 -5.02 19.46
C VAL A 3 32.26 -3.69 19.01
N ILE A 4 32.47 -2.62 19.78
CA ILE A 4 31.95 -1.28 19.47
C ILE A 4 32.53 -0.75 18.15
N TYR A 5 33.79 -1.08 17.84
CA TYR A 5 34.42 -0.67 16.58
C TYR A 5 33.81 -1.34 15.35
N GLY A 6 33.18 -2.52 15.50
CA GLY A 6 32.39 -3.14 14.43
C GLY A 6 30.96 -2.63 14.37
N LEU A 7 30.33 -2.41 15.53
CA LEU A 7 28.91 -2.02 15.60
C LEU A 7 28.65 -0.59 15.12
N ILE A 8 29.51 0.38 15.45
CA ILE A 8 29.34 1.77 15.04
C ILE A 8 29.27 1.92 13.50
N PRO A 9 30.26 1.46 12.72
CA PRO A 9 30.21 1.61 11.27
C PRO A 9 29.06 0.80 10.65
N PHE A 10 28.76 -0.39 11.20
CA PHE A 10 27.64 -1.19 10.75
C PHE A 10 26.29 -0.45 10.90
N MET A 11 26.07 0.17 12.06
CA MET A 11 24.85 0.95 12.31
C MET A 11 24.77 2.21 11.43
N ILE A 12 25.90 2.86 11.15
CA ILE A 12 25.94 3.99 10.20
C ILE A 12 25.51 3.53 8.80
N ILE A 13 26.03 2.40 8.32
CA ILE A 13 25.67 1.86 7.00
C ILE A 13 24.18 1.51 6.96
N LEU A 14 23.65 0.85 8.00
CA LEU A 14 22.22 0.54 8.08
C LEU A 14 21.35 1.80 8.09
N GLY A 15 21.74 2.83 8.86
CA GLY A 15 21.04 4.10 8.91
C GLY A 15 21.03 4.81 7.55
N LEU A 16 22.17 4.88 6.88
CA LEU A 16 22.28 5.45 5.53
C LEU A 16 21.47 4.64 4.51
N GLY A 17 21.46 3.30 4.62
CA GLY A 17 20.65 2.42 3.78
C GLY A 17 19.15 2.67 3.96
N ALA A 18 18.68 2.82 5.21
CA ALA A 18 17.29 3.14 5.50
C ALA A 18 16.89 4.50 4.92
N VAL A 19 17.74 5.52 5.08
CA VAL A 19 17.51 6.86 4.51
C VAL A 19 17.46 6.79 2.98
N ALA A 20 18.41 6.10 2.34
CA ALA A 20 18.44 5.93 0.88
C ALA A 20 17.19 5.21 0.35
N LEU A 21 16.75 4.15 1.05
CA LEU A 21 15.53 3.42 0.72
C LEU A 21 14.29 4.33 0.81
N LEU A 22 14.20 5.16 1.86
CA LEU A 22 13.11 6.11 2.05
C LEU A 22 13.09 7.15 0.93
N PHE A 23 14.23 7.73 0.58
CA PHE A 23 14.34 8.68 -0.54
C PHE A 23 13.98 8.03 -1.89
N TRP A 24 14.37 6.77 -2.10
CA TRP A 24 13.99 6.03 -3.29
C TRP A 24 12.48 5.77 -3.35
N ALA A 25 11.86 5.32 -2.25
CA ALA A 25 10.43 5.10 -2.16
C ALA A 25 9.64 6.39 -2.38
N ALA A 26 10.10 7.51 -1.81
CA ALA A 26 9.50 8.82 -2.01
C ALA A 26 9.60 9.28 -3.47
N ARG A 27 10.75 9.07 -4.12
CA ARG A 27 10.92 9.40 -5.55
C ARG A 27 10.08 8.51 -6.47
N ASN A 28 9.82 7.26 -6.07
CA ASN A 28 9.03 6.32 -6.85
C ASN A 28 7.52 6.60 -6.81
N GLY A 29 7.06 7.68 -6.14
CA GLY A 29 5.64 8.04 -6.10
C GLY A 29 4.78 7.09 -5.26
N GLN A 30 5.38 6.30 -4.37
CA GLN A 30 4.64 5.35 -3.50
C GLN A 30 3.63 6.06 -2.58
N PHE A 31 3.81 7.36 -2.36
CA PHE A 31 2.92 8.19 -1.53
C PHE A 31 1.88 8.96 -2.35
N ASP A 32 1.90 8.88 -3.69
CA ASP A 32 0.99 9.65 -4.54
C ASP A 32 -0.44 9.07 -4.56
N ASP A 33 -0.60 7.78 -4.24
CA ASP A 33 -1.91 7.08 -4.25
C ASP A 33 -2.54 6.94 -2.85
N MET A 34 -2.06 7.70 -1.85
CA MET A 34 -2.68 7.70 -0.52
C MET A 34 -4.08 8.34 -0.51
N ASP A 35 -4.39 9.21 -1.48
CA ASP A 35 -5.71 9.83 -1.63
C ASP A 35 -6.76 8.86 -2.22
N GLY A 36 -6.36 7.91 -3.08
CA GLY A 36 -7.27 6.97 -3.73
C GLY A 36 -7.90 5.96 -2.75
N GLU A 37 -7.11 5.49 -1.78
CA GLU A 37 -7.59 4.53 -0.78
C GLU A 37 -8.53 5.16 0.25
N ALA A 38 -8.27 6.42 0.63
CA ALA A 38 -9.13 7.19 1.53
C ALA A 38 -10.51 7.50 0.91
N HIS A 39 -10.56 7.75 -0.40
CA HIS A 39 -11.82 8.01 -1.10
C HIS A 39 -12.73 6.78 -1.14
N ARG A 40 -12.15 5.59 -1.30
CA ARG A 40 -12.87 4.32 -1.33
C ARG A 40 -13.55 4.03 0.02
N ILE A 41 -12.84 4.22 1.14
CA ILE A 41 -13.39 3.95 2.49
C ILE A 41 -14.58 4.85 2.84
N LEU A 42 -14.64 6.07 2.30
CA LEU A 42 -15.74 7.02 2.53
C LEU A 42 -16.91 6.82 1.56
N MET A 43 -16.67 6.25 0.37
CA MET A 43 -17.69 6.00 -0.66
C MET A 43 -18.24 4.57 -0.66
N ASP A 44 -17.58 3.62 0.02
CA ASP A 44 -18.02 2.22 0.10
C ASP A 44 -19.25 2.01 1.03
N GLU A 45 -19.75 3.04 1.72
CA GLU A 45 -21.01 2.98 2.48
C GLU A 45 -22.26 3.05 1.59
N ASP A 46 -22.13 3.52 0.34
CA ASP A 46 -23.27 3.75 -0.57
C ASP A 46 -23.43 2.66 -1.65
N LEU A 47 -22.58 1.63 -1.66
CA LEU A 47 -22.73 0.49 -2.56
C LEU A 47 -23.73 -0.50 -1.98
N GLU A 48 -25.02 -0.20 -2.18
CA GLU A 48 -26.07 -1.22 -2.15
C GLU A 48 -25.58 -2.45 -2.94
N PRO A 49 -25.72 -3.68 -2.41
CA PRO A 49 -25.27 -4.86 -3.11
C PRO A 49 -26.02 -4.93 -4.44
N GLU A 50 -25.28 -4.78 -5.55
CA GLU A 50 -25.80 -5.00 -6.90
C GLU A 50 -26.56 -6.32 -6.89
N LYS A 51 -27.88 -6.19 -6.98
CA LYS A 51 -28.81 -7.29 -7.13
C LYS A 51 -28.37 -8.02 -8.39
N LYS A 52 -27.68 -9.14 -8.21
CA LYS A 52 -27.35 -10.10 -9.27
C LYS A 52 -28.64 -10.36 -10.04
N GLU A 53 -28.75 -9.83 -11.25
CA GLU A 53 -29.82 -10.16 -12.17
C GLU A 53 -29.69 -11.66 -12.46
N GLU A 54 -30.60 -12.45 -11.90
CA GLU A 54 -30.77 -13.84 -12.28
C GLU A 54 -31.07 -13.88 -13.78
N PRO A 55 -30.36 -14.70 -14.58
CA PRO A 55 -30.70 -14.85 -15.98
C PRO A 55 -32.09 -15.46 -16.07
N GLU A 56 -33.04 -14.67 -16.59
CA GLU A 56 -34.40 -15.08 -16.88
C GLU A 56 -34.35 -16.26 -17.85
N ASN A 57 -34.50 -17.45 -17.29
CA ASN A 57 -34.66 -18.69 -18.02
C ASN A 57 -35.99 -18.60 -18.77
N GLN A 58 -35.93 -18.21 -20.04
CA GLN A 58 -37.03 -18.32 -20.99
C GLN A 58 -37.30 -19.81 -21.26
N SER A 59 -38.02 -20.42 -20.31
CA SER A 59 -38.71 -21.68 -20.46
C SER A 59 -40.17 -21.41 -20.82
N ASP A 60 -40.57 -21.99 -21.94
CA ASP A 60 -41.91 -22.48 -22.25
C ASP A 60 -42.97 -21.56 -22.89
N LYS A 61 -43.22 -21.93 -24.15
CA LYS A 61 -44.48 -22.02 -24.92
C LYS A 61 -44.98 -20.83 -25.73
#